data_AF-A0A939D1P4-F1
#
_entry.id   AF-A0A939D1P4-F1
#
_cell.length_a   1.000
_cell.length_b   1.000
_cell.length_c   1.000
_cell.angle_alpha   90.00
_cell.angle_beta   90.00
_cell.angle_gamma   90.00
#
_symmetry.space_group_name_H-M   'P 1'
#
loop_
_entity.id
_entity.type
_entity.pdbx_description
1 polymer ?
#
loop_
_entity_poly.entity_id
_entity_poly.type
_entity_poly.pdbx_seq_one_letter_code
_entity_poly.pdbx_strand_id
1 'polypeptide(L)'
;MQVYLNVLPANKGDSQQNEVILLDTLTRRDILGQLENALKCPSQYFLGGAESIQSIVSIYDDEKKYLTLTEYLEQNNIVVSEGSFHLLATRVAKEFVREYGQKPKRVHRPSPVTGKNNNKAYGYNKDELHIIDKVLAAIPHVKNPRK
;
A
#
# COMPACT_ATOMS: atom_id res chain seq x y z
N MET A 1 -17.84 6.35 -19.74
CA MET A 1 -17.60 6.40 -18.28
C MET A 1 -18.23 5.17 -17.69
N GLN A 2 -17.44 4.27 -17.10
CA GLN A 2 -17.95 3.01 -16.52
C GLN A 2 -18.37 3.25 -15.06
N VAL A 3 -19.57 2.80 -14.71
CA VAL A 3 -20.18 3.00 -13.39
C VAL A 3 -20.26 1.66 -12.68
N TYR A 4 -19.84 1.63 -11.41
CA TYR A 4 -19.90 0.42 -10.61
C TYR A 4 -20.67 0.65 -9.32
N LEU A 5 -21.22 -0.45 -8.81
CA LEU A 5 -21.85 -0.55 -7.51
C LEU A 5 -20.94 -1.32 -6.57
N ASN A 6 -20.57 -0.71 -5.45
CA ASN A 6 -19.89 -1.38 -4.35
C ASN A 6 -20.92 -1.82 -3.31
N VAL A 7 -20.84 -3.08 -2.91
CA VAL A 7 -21.63 -3.64 -1.82
C VAL A 7 -20.67 -3.98 -0.67
N LEU A 8 -20.83 -3.28 0.45
CA LEU A 8 -20.08 -3.48 1.67
C LEU A 8 -20.71 -4.61 2.49
N PRO A 9 -19.89 -5.43 3.19
CA PRO A 9 -20.40 -6.53 4.00
C PRO A 9 -21.27 -6.00 5.14
N ALA A 10 -22.37 -6.70 5.41
CA ALA A 10 -23.36 -6.28 6.40
C ALA A 10 -22.80 -6.27 7.84
N ASN A 11 -21.77 -7.07 8.11
CA ASN A 11 -21.12 -7.17 9.42
C ASN A 11 -19.62 -6.90 9.30
N LYS A 12 -19.13 -5.88 10.03
CA LYS A 12 -17.69 -5.49 10.10
C LYS A 12 -16.76 -6.55 10.72
N GLY A 13 -17.27 -7.74 11.04
CA GLY A 13 -16.53 -8.82 11.73
C GLY A 13 -16.22 -10.04 10.88
N ASP A 14 -16.84 -10.20 9.71
CA ASP A 14 -16.55 -11.31 8.82
C ASP A 14 -15.58 -10.87 7.72
N SER A 15 -14.63 -11.74 7.38
CA SER A 15 -13.69 -11.62 6.25
C SER A 15 -14.38 -11.64 4.87
N GLN A 16 -15.58 -11.06 4.74
CA GLN A 16 -16.30 -10.95 3.49
C GLN A 16 -15.70 -9.81 2.66
N GLN A 17 -15.31 -10.17 1.44
CA GLN A 17 -14.72 -9.24 0.48
C GLN A 17 -15.78 -8.28 -0.04
N ASN A 18 -15.41 -7.02 -0.25
CA ASN A 18 -16.27 -6.04 -0.91
C ASN A 18 -16.61 -6.53 -2.32
N GLU A 19 -17.90 -6.60 -2.65
CA GLU A 19 -18.35 -6.95 -3.99
C GLU A 19 -18.42 -5.70 -4.87
N VAL A 20 -17.79 -5.76 -6.05
CA VAL A 20 -17.76 -4.65 -7.01
C VAL A 20 -18.43 -5.10 -8.29
N ILE A 21 -19.58 -4.49 -8.62
CA ILE A 21 -20.40 -4.89 -9.76
C ILE A 21 -20.38 -3.79 -10.82
N LEU A 22 -19.98 -4.12 -12.05
CA LEU A 22 -20.06 -3.21 -13.19
C LEU A 22 -21.51 -3.11 -13.67
N LEU A 23 -22.12 -1.93 -13.57
CA LEU A 23 -23.54 -1.75 -13.90
C LEU A 23 -23.86 -2.05 -15.37
N ASP A 24 -22.90 -1.82 -16.27
CA ASP A 24 -23.05 -2.07 -17.71
C ASP A 24 -23.23 -3.56 -18.05
N THR A 25 -22.92 -4.46 -17.12
CA THR A 25 -23.10 -5.92 -17.29
C THR A 25 -24.43 -6.45 -16.75
N LEU A 26 -25.22 -5.60 -16.08
CA LEU A 26 -26.46 -5.99 -15.44
C LEU A 26 -27.68 -5.70 -16.33
N THR A 27 -28.73 -6.51 -16.19
CA THR A 27 -30.01 -6.20 -16.82
C THR A 27 -30.74 -5.11 -16.03
N ARG A 28 -31.71 -4.44 -16.67
CA ARG A 28 -32.56 -3.43 -16.00
C ARG A 28 -33.24 -3.99 -14.73
N ARG A 29 -33.61 -5.27 -14.74
CA ARG A 29 -34.23 -5.93 -13.58
C ARG A 29 -33.25 -6.05 -12.42
N ASP A 30 -32.00 -6.41 -12.70
CA ASP A 30 -30.96 -6.59 -11.67
C ASP A 30 -30.57 -5.25 -11.05
N ILE A 31 -30.49 -4.18 -11.86
CA ILE A 31 -30.24 -2.82 -11.38
C ILE A 31 -31.35 -2.38 -10.41
N LEU A 32 -32.61 -2.61 -10.76
CA LEU A 32 -33.75 -2.25 -9.90
C LEU A 32 -33.73 -3.06 -8.59
N GLY A 33 -33.43 -4.36 -8.65
CA GLY A 33 -33.31 -5.19 -7.45
C GLY A 33 -32.20 -4.72 -6.51
N GLN A 34 -31.04 -4.34 -7.06
CA GLN A 34 -29.95 -3.78 -6.26
C GLN A 34 -30.30 -2.40 -5.67
N LEU A 35 -31.07 -1.59 -6.39
CA LEU A 35 -31.53 -0.29 -5.89
C LEU A 35 -32.54 -0.45 -4.75
N GLU A 36 -33.46 -1.41 -4.84
CA GLU A 36 -34.37 -1.76 -3.75
C GLU A 36 -33.61 -2.23 -2.49
N ASN A 37 -32.55 -3.02 -2.67
CA ASN A 37 -31.70 -3.46 -1.57
C ASN A 37 -30.90 -2.29 -0.96
N ALA A 38 -30.37 -1.39 -1.80
CA ALA A 38 -29.69 -0.18 -1.36
C ALA A 38 -30.60 0.75 -0.56
N LEU A 39 -31.88 0.86 -0.93
CA LEU A 39 -32.86 1.64 -0.18
C LEU A 39 -33.15 1.05 1.21
N LYS A 40 -33.09 -0.28 1.36
CA LYS A 40 -33.27 -0.97 2.64
C LYS A 40 -32.03 -0.88 3.53
N CYS A 41 -30.84 -0.89 2.94
CA CYS A 41 -29.56 -0.92 3.64
C CYS A 41 -28.59 0.16 3.10
N PRO A 42 -28.90 1.46 3.21
CA PRO A 42 -28.15 2.52 2.52
C PRO A 42 -26.68 2.63 2.93
N SER A 43 -26.31 2.17 4.15
CA SER A 43 -24.92 2.15 4.61
C SER A 43 -24.06 1.06 3.95
N GLN A 44 -24.67 0.14 3.18
CA GLN A 44 -23.98 -0.99 2.55
C GLN A 44 -23.73 -0.78 1.06
N TYR A 45 -24.28 0.26 0.44
CA TYR A 45 -24.22 0.44 -1.01
C TYR A 45 -23.60 1.79 -1.37
N PHE A 46 -22.60 1.77 -2.24
CA PHE A 46 -21.97 2.98 -2.77
C PHE A 46 -21.87 2.94 -4.30
N LEU A 47 -22.30 4.01 -4.96
CA LEU A 47 -22.24 4.16 -6.40
C LEU A 47 -21.12 5.13 -6.78
N GLY A 48 -20.17 4.67 -7.61
CA GLY A 48 -19.02 5.47 -8.00
C GLY A 48 -18.51 5.14 -9.40
N GLY A 49 -17.83 6.09 -10.04
CA GLY A 49 -17.06 5.84 -11.27
C GLY A 49 -15.77 5.08 -10.97
N ALA A 50 -15.15 4.45 -11.98
CA ALA A 50 -13.89 3.69 -11.86
C ALA A 50 -12.81 4.38 -10.98
N GLU A 51 -12.66 5.70 -11.14
CA GLU A 51 -11.68 6.53 -10.43
C GLU A 51 -12.04 6.74 -8.94
N SER A 52 -13.34 6.78 -8.63
CA SER A 52 -13.87 6.89 -7.26
C SER A 52 -13.78 5.56 -6.49
N ILE A 53 -13.60 4.43 -7.21
CA ILE A 53 -13.53 3.10 -6.60
C ILE A 53 -12.10 2.79 -6.16
N GLN A 54 -11.08 3.19 -6.91
CA GLN A 54 -9.68 3.09 -6.45
C GLN A 54 -9.44 3.87 -5.15
N SER A 55 -10.19 4.94 -4.92
CA SER A 55 -10.12 5.74 -3.70
C SER A 55 -10.90 5.14 -2.52
N ILE A 56 -11.86 4.23 -2.75
CA ILE A 56 -12.65 3.54 -1.69
C ILE A 56 -12.10 2.14 -1.40
N VAL A 57 -11.44 1.51 -2.37
CA VAL A 57 -10.49 0.40 -2.17
C VAL A 57 -9.20 0.95 -1.53
N SER A 58 -9.31 1.97 -0.68
CA SER A 58 -8.31 2.41 0.29
C SER A 58 -8.13 1.38 1.42
N ILE A 59 -8.01 0.11 1.04
CA ILE A 59 -7.10 -0.87 1.64
C ILE A 59 -5.65 -0.30 1.66
N TYR A 60 -5.40 0.78 0.91
CA TYR A 60 -4.21 1.64 0.92
C TYR A 60 -3.91 2.39 2.24
N ASP A 61 -4.76 2.34 3.27
CA ASP A 61 -4.44 2.97 4.56
C ASP A 61 -3.30 2.25 5.30
N ASP A 62 -2.97 1.03 4.88
CA ASP A 62 -1.82 0.30 5.40
C ASP A 62 -0.50 0.71 4.73
N GLU A 63 -0.48 1.09 3.45
CA GLU A 63 0.78 1.42 2.75
C GLU A 63 1.42 2.72 3.26
N LYS A 64 0.65 3.63 3.85
CA LYS A 64 1.17 4.84 4.52
C LYS A 64 1.88 4.55 5.85
N LYS A 65 1.62 3.39 6.47
CA LYS A 65 2.25 2.99 7.73
C LYS A 65 3.66 2.43 7.52
N TYR A 66 3.95 1.92 6.34
CA TYR A 66 5.26 1.37 6.00
C TYR A 66 6.17 2.45 5.44
N LEU A 67 7.38 2.52 5.97
CA LEU A 67 8.47 3.33 5.46
C LEU A 67 9.38 2.45 4.62
N THR A 68 9.73 2.90 3.42
CA THR A 68 10.73 2.25 2.58
C THR A 68 12.14 2.63 3.03
N LEU A 69 13.13 1.82 2.62
CA LEU A 69 14.54 2.12 2.91
C LEU A 69 14.94 3.52 2.43
N THR A 70 14.50 3.92 1.23
CA THR A 70 14.80 5.25 0.68
C THR A 70 14.20 6.36 1.54
N GLU A 71 12.92 6.25 1.91
CA GLU A 71 12.24 7.24 2.77
C GLU A 71 12.92 7.34 4.14
N TYR A 72 13.34 6.20 4.72
CA TYR A 72 14.06 6.18 5.99
C TYR A 72 15.39 6.94 5.91
N LEU A 73 16.17 6.70 4.85
CA LEU A 73 17.46 7.37 4.65
C LEU A 73 17.29 8.87 4.44
N GLU A 74 16.27 9.28 3.66
CA GLU A 74 15.94 10.69 3.45
C GLU A 74 15.52 11.39 4.75
N GLN A 75 14.63 10.78 5.54
CA GLN A 75 14.19 11.33 6.83
C GLN A 75 15.34 11.49 7.83
N ASN A 76 16.33 10.61 7.77
CA ASN A 76 17.50 10.63 8.66
C ASN A 76 18.71 11.38 8.08
N ASN A 77 18.57 11.99 6.90
CA ASN A 77 19.63 12.67 6.16
C ASN A 77 20.89 11.79 5.96
N ILE A 78 20.68 10.51 5.61
CA ILE A 78 21.73 9.55 5.37
C ILE A 78 21.95 9.42 3.87
N VAL A 79 23.19 9.64 3.43
CA VAL A 79 23.61 9.48 2.05
C VAL A 79 24.45 8.21 1.93
N VAL A 80 24.05 7.36 0.99
CA VAL A 80 24.75 6.13 0.61
C VAL A 80 25.03 6.18 -0.88
N SER A 81 26.20 5.68 -1.30
CA SER A 81 26.50 5.52 -2.73
C SER A 81 25.55 4.50 -3.37
N GLU A 82 25.34 4.57 -4.68
CA GLU A 82 24.44 3.65 -5.40
C GLU A 82 24.84 2.16 -5.22
N GLY A 83 26.14 1.86 -5.32
CA GLY A 83 26.66 0.51 -5.08
C GLY A 83 26.43 0.04 -3.63
N SER A 84 26.63 0.94 -2.66
CA SER A 84 26.36 0.66 -1.24
C SER A 84 24.86 0.53 -0.95
N PHE A 85 23.99 1.23 -1.69
CA PHE A 85 22.55 1.17 -1.54
C PHE A 85 21.99 -0.20 -1.91
N HIS A 86 22.41 -0.78 -3.03
CA HIS A 86 21.98 -2.14 -3.41
C HIS A 86 22.43 -3.20 -2.40
N LEU A 87 23.65 -3.03 -1.86
CA LEU A 87 24.17 -3.89 -0.80
C LEU A 87 23.36 -3.74 0.49
N LEU A 88 23.04 -2.51 0.89
CA LEU A 88 22.20 -2.19 2.04
C LEU A 88 20.81 -2.79 1.89
N ALA A 89 20.12 -2.55 0.78
CA ALA A 89 18.78 -3.09 0.52
C ALA A 89 18.75 -4.63 0.61
N THR A 90 19.76 -5.29 0.03
CA THR A 90 19.87 -6.75 0.09
C THR A 90 20.11 -7.26 1.52
N ARG A 91 20.99 -6.60 2.28
CA ARG A 91 21.31 -6.99 3.65
C ARG A 91 20.15 -6.73 4.61
N VAL A 92 19.46 -5.60 4.49
CA VAL A 92 18.25 -5.29 5.26
C VAL A 92 17.17 -6.34 5.00
N ALA A 93 16.92 -6.70 3.75
CA ALA A 93 15.95 -7.76 3.43
C ALA A 93 16.34 -9.13 4.01
N LYS A 94 17.63 -9.49 3.99
CA LYS A 94 18.13 -10.74 4.60
C LYS A 94 18.00 -10.74 6.12
N GLU A 95 18.37 -9.63 6.75
CA GLU A 95 18.29 -9.47 8.20
C GLU A 95 16.84 -9.53 8.68
N PHE A 96 15.92 -8.89 7.94
CA PHE A 96 14.48 -8.97 8.21
C PHE A 96 13.95 -10.40 8.14
N VAL A 97 14.33 -11.16 7.12
CA VAL A 97 13.95 -12.58 7.01
C VAL A 97 14.53 -13.40 8.17
N ARG A 98 15.75 -13.08 8.62
CA ARG A 98 16.39 -13.77 9.75
C ARG A 98 15.65 -13.53 11.07
N GLU A 99 15.15 -12.32 11.28
CA GLU A 99 14.50 -11.92 12.52
C GLU A 99 13.02 -12.31 12.58
N TYR A 100 12.29 -12.12 11.48
CA TYR A 100 10.84 -12.33 11.42
C TYR A 100 10.41 -13.60 10.67
N GLY A 101 11.33 -14.34 10.05
CA GLY A 101 11.03 -15.56 9.28
C GLY A 101 10.26 -15.32 7.97
N GLN A 102 10.00 -14.06 7.60
CA GLN A 102 9.20 -13.68 6.44
C GLN A 102 9.87 -12.56 5.62
N LYS A 103 9.45 -12.39 4.37
CA LYS A 103 9.94 -11.29 3.53
C LYS A 103 9.25 -9.97 3.90
N PRO A 104 9.94 -8.81 3.77
CA PRO A 104 9.30 -7.51 3.96
C PRO A 104 8.12 -7.30 3.02
N LYS A 105 7.12 -6.53 3.46
CA LYS A 105 5.95 -6.20 2.64
C LYS A 105 6.39 -5.39 1.43
N ARG A 106 5.82 -5.69 0.26
CA ARG A 106 6.04 -4.88 -0.94
C ARG A 106 4.99 -3.78 -0.98
N VAL A 107 5.44 -2.53 -1.06
CA VAL A 107 4.59 -1.34 -1.17
C VAL A 107 4.84 -0.64 -2.49
N HIS A 108 3.78 -0.04 -3.03
CA HIS A 108 3.88 0.79 -4.22
C HIS A 108 4.37 2.18 -3.83
N ARG A 109 5.41 2.67 -4.53
CA ARG A 109 5.87 4.06 -4.42
C ARG A 109 6.01 4.69 -5.80
N PRO A 110 5.65 5.98 -5.94
CA PRO A 110 5.94 6.71 -7.17
C PRO A 110 7.45 6.73 -7.38
N SER A 111 7.88 6.41 -8.60
CA SER A 111 9.29 6.56 -8.96
C SER A 111 9.70 8.02 -8.84
N PRO A 112 10.81 8.36 -8.15
CA PRO A 112 11.27 9.75 -8.05
C PRO A 112 11.67 10.33 -9.42
N VAL A 113 11.94 9.47 -10.41
CA VAL A 113 12.37 9.89 -11.76
C VAL A 113 11.18 10.10 -12.70
N THR A 114 10.11 9.32 -12.58
CA THR A 114 9.01 9.31 -13.57
C THR A 114 7.64 9.62 -13.01
N GLY A 115 7.49 9.72 -11.67
CA GLY A 115 6.20 9.90 -11.00
C GLY A 115 5.24 8.72 -11.12
N LYS A 116 5.61 7.65 -11.83
CA LYS A 116 4.75 6.47 -12.06
C LYS A 116 4.82 5.52 -10.86
N ASN A 117 3.67 5.01 -10.42
CA ASN A 117 3.51 4.06 -9.30
C ASN A 117 3.93 2.61 -9.62
N ASN A 118 4.88 2.44 -10.55
CA ASN A 118 5.28 1.12 -11.04
C ASN A 118 6.41 0.50 -10.21
N ASN A 119 7.03 1.25 -9.30
CA ASN A 119 8.14 0.74 -8.51
C ASN A 119 7.62 0.11 -7.21
N LYS A 120 7.77 -1.21 -7.10
CA LYS A 120 7.54 -1.95 -5.85
C LYS A 120 8.80 -1.87 -5.01
N ALA A 121 8.69 -1.30 -3.82
CA ALA A 121 9.77 -1.24 -2.83
C ALA A 121 9.43 -2.11 -1.62
N TYR A 122 10.45 -2.52 -0.86
CA TYR A 122 10.20 -3.12 0.46
C TYR A 122 9.85 -2.02 1.46
N GLY A 123 8.75 -2.21 2.17
CA GLY A 123 8.26 -1.33 3.23
C GLY A 123 8.38 -2.02 4.60
N TYR A 124 8.69 -1.21 5.61
CA TYR A 124 8.94 -1.61 6.99
C TYR A 124 8.05 -0.78 7.93
N ASN A 125 7.43 -1.44 8.90
CA ASN A 125 6.71 -0.75 9.96
C ASN A 125 7.68 -0.04 10.92
N LYS A 126 7.17 0.90 11.72
CA LYS A 126 7.98 1.65 12.70
C LYS A 126 8.79 0.74 13.62
N ASP A 127 8.19 -0.35 14.11
CA ASP A 127 8.85 -1.29 15.03
C ASP A 127 9.96 -2.10 14.33
N GLU A 128 9.95 -2.18 13.00
CA GLU A 128 10.89 -2.95 12.18
C GLU A 128 12.09 -2.12 11.69
N LEU A 129 12.04 -0.78 11.84
CA LEU A 129 13.06 0.13 11.33
C LEU A 129 14.45 -0.08 11.94
N HIS A 130 14.50 -0.63 13.15
CA HIS A 130 15.75 -0.94 13.84
C HIS A 130 16.66 -1.90 13.03
N ILE A 131 16.09 -2.72 12.15
CA ILE A 131 16.87 -3.57 11.23
C ILE A 131 17.70 -2.72 10.28
N ILE A 132 17.15 -1.59 9.81
CA ILE A 132 17.86 -0.68 8.92
C ILE A 132 19.07 -0.11 9.65
N ASP A 133 18.91 0.33 10.89
CA ASP A 133 20.01 0.86 11.72
C ASP A 133 21.10 -0.19 11.98
N LYS A 134 20.69 -1.42 12.29
CA LYS A 134 21.59 -2.54 12.54
C LYS A 134 22.47 -2.84 11.33
N VAL A 135 21.89 -2.78 10.11
CA VAL A 135 22.65 -3.02 8.88
C VAL A 135 23.48 -1.79 8.48
N LEU A 136 22.96 -0.58 8.70
CA LEU A 136 23.69 0.67 8.45
C LEU A 136 25.00 0.74 9.25
N ALA A 137 25.02 0.24 10.48
CA ALA A 137 26.23 0.14 11.29
C ALA A 137 27.37 -0.67 10.62
N ALA A 138 27.04 -1.54 9.66
CA ALA A 138 27.99 -2.42 8.97
C ALA A 138 28.32 -1.96 7.53
N ILE A 139 27.87 -0.78 7.09
CA ILE A 139 28.07 -0.28 5.73
C ILE A 139 28.58 1.18 5.77
N PRO A 140 29.55 1.55 4.91
CA PRO A 140 29.97 2.95 4.78
C PRO A 140 28.79 3.84 4.37
N HIS A 141 28.50 4.84 5.20
CA HIS A 141 27.46 5.84 4.97
C HIS A 141 27.89 7.20 5.53
N VAL A 142 27.31 8.28 5.02
CA VAL A 142 27.55 9.63 5.53
C VAL A 142 26.23 10.20 6.03
N LYS A 143 26.17 10.55 7.31
CA LYS A 143 25.05 11.34 7.86
C LYS A 143 25.35 12.81 7.63
N ASN A 144 24.53 13.50 6.85
CA ASN A 144 24.73 14.92 6.55
C ASN A 144 23.81 15.77 7.44
N PRO A 145 24.31 16.41 8.51
CA PRO A 145 23.47 17.16 9.45
C PRO A 145 22.99 18.51 8.89
N ARG A 146 23.30 18.86 7.64
CA ARG A 146 22.97 20.16 7.02
C ARG A 146 21.88 20.01 5.96
N LYS A 147 20.65 19.74 6.41
CA LYS A 147 19.40 20.07 5.71
C LYS A 147 18.31 20.33 6.74
#